data_AF-A0A7V4UFU2-F1
#
_entry.id   AF-A0A7V4UFU2-F1
#
_cell.length_a   1.000
_cell.length_b   1.000
_cell.length_c   1.000
_cell.angle_alpha   90.00
_cell.angle_beta   90.00
_cell.angle_gamma   90.00
#
_symmetry.space_group_name_H-M   'P 1'
#
loop_
_entity.id
_entity.type
_entity.pdbx_description
1 polymer ?
#
loop_
_entity_poly.entity_id
_entity_poly.type
_entity_poly.pdbx_seq_one_letter_code
_entity_poly.pdbx_strand_id
1 'polypeptide(L)'
;MDPRLLRYYNRELAHLREMGGEFAAEFPKIAGRLSLDRFECADPYVERLLEGFAFLAARVQLRLDAEFPRFTQHLFEMVYPH
;
A
#
# COMPACT_ATOMS: atom_id res chain seq x y z
N MET A 1 15.83 4.31 -10.80
CA MET A 1 14.63 4.22 -9.93
C MET A 1 13.51 5.03 -10.56
N ASP A 2 12.29 4.51 -10.66
CA ASP A 2 11.15 5.25 -11.20
C ASP A 2 10.76 6.38 -10.23
N PRO A 3 10.77 7.66 -10.64
CA PRO A 3 10.43 8.79 -9.77
C PRO A 3 9.02 8.70 -9.17
N ARG A 4 8.09 8.00 -9.83
CA ARG A 4 6.73 7.81 -9.36
C ARG A 4 6.66 6.96 -8.11
N LEU A 5 7.65 6.10 -7.86
CA LEU A 5 7.66 5.18 -6.72
C LEU A 5 7.55 5.91 -5.39
N LEU A 6 8.18 7.07 -5.23
CA LEU A 6 8.09 7.87 -4.01
C LEU A 6 6.65 8.31 -3.72
N ARG A 7 5.88 8.65 -4.76
CA ARG A 7 4.47 9.03 -4.62
C ARG A 7 3.62 7.83 -4.17
N TYR A 8 3.83 6.66 -4.77
CA TYR A 8 3.13 5.44 -4.35
C TYR A 8 3.49 5.06 -2.92
N TYR A 9 4.78 5.13 -2.57
CA TYR A 9 5.26 4.85 -1.22
C TYR A 9 4.59 5.73 -0.17
N ASN A 10 4.58 7.05 -0.36
CA ASN A 10 3.94 7.97 0.58
C ASN A 10 2.43 7.75 0.68
N ARG A 11 1.78 7.38 -0.42
CA ARG A 11 0.36 7.01 -0.44
C ARG A 11 0.09 5.74 0.37
N GLU A 12 0.89 4.70 0.16
CA GLU A 12 0.77 3.43 0.91
C GLU A 12 1.05 3.63 2.40
N LEU A 13 2.03 4.46 2.76
CA LEU A 13 2.29 4.81 4.17
C LEU A 13 1.10 5.50 4.83
N ALA A 14 0.51 6.48 4.15
CA ALA A 14 -0.66 7.18 4.67
C ALA A 14 -1.85 6.21 4.83
N HIS A 15 -2.08 5.38 3.82
CA HIS A 15 -3.14 4.37 3.84
C HIS A 15 -2.95 3.35 4.98
N LEU A 16 -1.71 2.87 5.19
CA LEU A 16 -1.39 1.91 6.23
C LEU A 16 -1.62 2.49 7.64
N ARG A 17 -1.33 3.78 7.83
CA ARG A 17 -1.61 4.49 9.10
C ARG A 17 -3.10 4.64 9.37
N GLU A 18 -3.87 5.02 8.34
CA GLU A 18 -5.32 5.16 8.43
C GLU A 18 -5.99 3.80 8.74
N MET A 19 -5.71 2.79 7.92
CA MET A 19 -6.22 1.42 8.12
C MET A 19 -5.75 0.81 9.44
N GLY A 20 -4.51 1.07 9.85
CA GLY A 20 -3.97 0.63 11.13
C GLY A 20 -4.74 1.22 12.31
N GLY A 21 -5.13 2.49 12.22
CA GLY A 21 -5.96 3.16 13.21
C GLY A 21 -7.38 2.59 13.29
N GLU A 22 -8.02 2.34 12.14
CA GLU A 22 -9.33 1.68 12.09
C GLU A 22 -9.27 0.26 12.69
N PHE A 23 -8.25 -0.53 12.30
CA PHE A 23 -8.02 -1.86 12.85
C PHE A 23 -7.78 -1.84 14.37
N ALA A 24 -7.08 -0.83 14.86
CA ALA A 24 -6.84 -0.67 16.29
C ALA A 24 -8.09 -0.31 17.08
N ALA A 25 -8.97 0.50 16.50
CA ALA A 25 -10.26 0.83 17.09
C ALA A 25 -11.19 -0.39 17.18
N GLU A 26 -11.20 -1.23 16.14
CA GLU A 26 -12.07 -2.41 16.07
C GLU A 26 -11.52 -3.60 16.88
N PHE A 27 -10.20 -3.79 16.89
CA PHE A 27 -9.53 -4.94 17.51
C PHE A 27 -8.44 -4.54 18.51
N PRO A 28 -8.78 -3.82 19.61
CA PRO A 28 -7.79 -3.24 20.53
C PRO A 28 -6.87 -4.28 21.19
N LYS A 29 -7.36 -5.49 21.47
CA LYS A 29 -6.53 -6.58 22.03
C LYS A 29 -5.44 -7.05 21.07
N ILE A 30 -5.72 -7.07 19.77
CA ILE A 30 -4.78 -7.54 18.75
C ILE A 30 -3.84 -6.40 18.37
N ALA A 31 -4.38 -5.20 18.19
CA ALA A 31 -3.61 -4.00 17.89
C ALA A 31 -2.61 -3.63 18.99
N GLY A 32 -2.97 -3.80 20.27
CA GLY A 32 -2.03 -3.62 21.38
C GLY A 32 -0.85 -4.60 21.36
N ARG A 33 -0.99 -5.78 20.75
CA ARG A 33 0.13 -6.71 20.55
C ARG A 33 1.02 -6.33 19.36
N LEU A 34 0.47 -5.58 18.41
CA LEU A 34 1.15 -5.10 17.22
C LEU A 34 1.68 -3.67 17.40
N SER A 35 1.53 -3.08 18.59
CA SER A 35 1.86 -1.68 18.87
C SER A 35 1.23 -0.70 17.87
N LEU A 36 0.00 -1.00 17.44
CA LEU A 36 -0.83 -0.17 16.55
C LEU A 36 -1.79 0.73 17.33
N ASP A 37 -1.74 0.71 18.67
CA ASP A 37 -2.81 1.24 19.52
C ASP A 37 -2.90 2.78 19.54
N ARG A 38 -1.86 3.50 19.11
CA ARG A 38 -1.84 4.97 19.01
C ARG A 38 -0.92 5.44 17.87
N PHE A 39 -1.16 6.68 17.44
CA PHE A 39 -0.52 7.45 16.37
C PHE A 39 1.01 7.37 16.27
N GLU A 40 1.68 6.91 17.32
CA GLU A 40 3.11 6.67 17.39
C GLU A 40 3.32 5.19 17.65
N CYS A 41 3.72 4.45 16.61
CA CYS A 41 4.15 3.06 16.79
C CYS A 41 5.33 3.08 17.77
N ALA A 42 5.13 2.57 18.98
CA ALA A 42 6.10 2.74 20.07
C ALA A 42 7.45 2.03 19.80
N ASP A 43 7.50 1.14 18.80
CA ASP A 43 8.69 0.40 18.43
C ASP A 43 9.23 0.83 17.04
N PRO A 44 10.44 1.43 16.99
CA PRO A 44 11.09 1.82 15.73
C PRO A 44 11.32 0.67 14.73
N TYR A 45 11.43 -0.58 15.21
CA TYR A 45 11.58 -1.74 14.34
C TYR A 45 10.27 -2.12 13.67
N VAL A 46 9.15 -1.99 14.39
CA VAL A 46 7.82 -2.21 13.80
C VAL A 46 7.52 -1.12 12.79
N GLU A 47 7.83 0.14 13.09
CA GLU A 47 7.69 1.25 12.13
C GLU A 47 8.50 0.98 10.85
N ARG A 48 9.77 0.58 10.97
CA ARG A 48 10.60 0.20 9.81
C ARG A 48 10.06 -1.01 9.03
N LEU A 49 9.45 -1.98 9.71
CA LEU A 49 8.82 -3.12 9.04
C LEU A 49 7.60 -2.66 8.22
N LEU A 50 6.78 -1.77 8.78
CA LEU A 50 5.63 -1.19 8.10
C LEU A 50 6.05 -0.30 6.92
N GLU A 51 7.12 0.47 7.06
CA GLU A 51 7.76 1.19 5.95
C GLU A 51 8.24 0.22 4.85
N GLY A 52 8.91 -0.87 5.23
CA GLY A 52 9.33 -1.91 4.28
C GLY A 52 8.15 -2.56 3.55
N PHE A 53 7.05 -2.82 4.27
CA PHE A 53 5.81 -3.33 3.68
C PHE A 53 5.20 -2.32 2.71
N ALA A 54 5.08 -1.05 3.10
CA ALA A 54 4.57 0.03 2.24
C ALA A 54 5.42 0.18 0.98
N PHE A 55 6.74 0.02 1.08
CA PHE A 55 7.65 0.02 -0.07
C PHE A 55 7.37 -1.13 -1.04
N LEU A 56 7.15 -2.36 -0.52
CA LEU A 56 6.80 -3.50 -1.35
C LEU A 56 5.42 -3.33 -2.01
N ALA A 57 4.42 -2.89 -1.25
CA ALA A 57 3.07 -2.61 -1.75
C ALA A 57 3.09 -1.54 -2.85
N ALA A 58 3.82 -0.44 -2.65
CA ALA A 58 3.99 0.62 -3.63
C ALA A 58 4.60 0.13 -4.95
N ARG A 59 5.53 -0.83 -4.89
CA ARG A 59 6.11 -1.45 -6.10
C ARG A 59 5.11 -2.33 -6.84
N VAL A 60 4.28 -3.07 -6.12
CA VAL A 60 3.20 -3.87 -6.71
C VAL A 60 2.20 -2.94 -7.41
N GLN A 61 1.79 -1.86 -6.73
CA GLN A 61 0.80 -0.94 -7.28
C GLN A 61 1.32 -0.15 -8.48
N LEU A 62 2.58 0.28 -8.45
CA LEU A 62 3.23 0.88 -9.60
C LEU A 62 3.27 -0.08 -10.81
N ARG A 63 3.50 -1.38 -10.57
CA ARG A 63 3.47 -2.38 -11.65
C ARG A 63 2.07 -2.57 -12.19
N LEU A 64 1.07 -2.75 -11.32
CA LEU A 64 -0.32 -2.93 -11.74
C LEU A 64 -0.81 -1.77 -12.60
N ASP A 65 -0.57 -0.53 -12.16
CA ASP A 65 -0.95 0.67 -12.91
C ASP A 65 -0.21 0.77 -14.26
N ALA A 66 1.02 0.27 -14.36
CA ALA A 66 1.75 0.23 -15.61
C ALA A 66 1.24 -0.85 -16.58
N GLU A 67 0.68 -1.95 -16.06
CA GLU A 67 0.13 -3.03 -16.90
C GLU A 67 -1.30 -2.75 -17.37
N PHE A 68 -2.06 -1.95 -16.63
CA PHE A 68 -3.48 -1.68 -16.88
C PHE A 68 -3.79 -1.14 -18.30
N PRO A 69 -3.03 -0.16 -18.86
CA PRO A 69 -3.29 0.33 -20.21
C PRO A 69 -3.13 -0.76 -21.28
N ARG A 70 -2.17 -1.66 -21.10
CA ARG A 70 -1.96 -2.79 -22.02
C ARG A 70 -3.12 -3.76 -21.93
N PHE A 71 -3.62 -4.04 -20.72
CA PHE A 71 -4.79 -4.90 -20.55
C PHE A 71 -6.02 -4.32 -21.26
N THR A 72 -6.32 -3.04 -21.07
CA THR A 72 -7.46 -2.38 -21.73
C THR A 72 -7.32 -2.35 -23.25
N GLN A 73 -6.10 -2.17 -23.77
CA GLN A 73 -5.83 -2.16 -25.21
C GLN A 73 -6.08 -3.54 -25.84
N HIS A 74 -5.58 -4.62 -25.23
CA HIS A 74 -5.85 -5.99 -25.72
C HIS A 74 -7.35 -6.33 -25.66
N LEU A 75 -8.06 -5.89 -24.62
CA LEU A 75 -9.51 -6.06 -24.55
C LEU A 75 -10.23 -5.33 -25.69
N PHE A 76 -9.77 -4.13 -26.02
CA PHE A 76 -10.32 -3.34 -27.12
C PHE A 76 -10.08 -4.00 -28.48
N GLU A 77 -8.87 -4.53 -28.71
CA GLU A 77 -8.51 -5.27 -29.93
C GLU A 77 -9.35 -6.56 -30.10
N MET A 78 -9.73 -7.22 -28.99
CA MET A 78 -10.62 -8.39 -29.04
C MET A 78 -12.08 -8.04 -29.38
N VAL A 79 -12.58 -6.90 -28.89
CA VAL A 79 -13.99 -6.49 -29.09
C VAL A 79 -14.17 -5.77 -30.43
N TYR A 80 -13.17 -5.06 -30.92
CA TYR A 80 -13.19 -4.34 -32.19
C TYR A 80 -11.89 -4.56 -32.97
N PRO A 81 -11.74 -5.73 -33.63
CA PRO A 81 -10.54 -6.04 -34.41
C PRO A 81 -10.56 -5.28 -35.74
N HIS A 82 -9.66 -4.31 -35.90
CA HIS A 82 -9.28 -3.69 -37.16
C HIS A 82 -7.77 -3.56 -37.27
#